data_AF-A0A316WUH9-F1
#
_entry.id   AF-A0A316WUH9-F1
#
_cell.length_a   1.000
_cell.length_b   1.000
_cell.length_c   1.000
_cell.angle_alpha   90.00
_cell.angle_beta   90.00
_cell.angle_gamma   90.00
#
_symmetry.space_group_name_H-M   'P 1'
#
loop_
_entity.id
_entity.type
_entity.pdbx_description
1 polymer ?
#
loop_
_entity_poly.entity_id
_entity_poly.type
_entity_poly.pdbx_seq_one_letter_code
_entity_poly.pdbx_strand_id
1 'polypeptide(L)'
;MKRILSFFLLSFVFFNAIAQAPPGYYDPAVGLTGAPLKTALREVIKAGHQDKGYSGLWTAYFTTDRDTTYENDGTILDIYSENPNGPDPYNFNVGTSQCGQYSTEGQCYNREHIVPQSLFNEAFPMKSDIHFIRATDGKVNGMRSSYPFGKVGNSASYTSQNGSKVGNSATPGYSGIVFEPIDAFKGDVARMIFYFVTRYETQLAGFSSGDMLGGSAFPGLQDWELQQLLAWNAMDPVSAAETARNNAAYTFQGNRNPFIDNSAYAEMIWGTPVVDNQAPTAPTNLATNTPTSSSISLSWTAATDNIGVTAYDIYVNNTLKTTVSGTSTTATVTGLSPLTSYTFYVIARDAFTNNSPQSNSAIGITLDGPATGGGNCGTEDFANIPTSTNPAYNTRVWTNNNITWTATDARIDQTINGKAITIRNGTLTSSVISGGIQSLTLTTQLKFNGNAGNLNVFINDVNVGIIPYSATVKTTTINNINVSGNITIKFTNSSTEDRPALDDLMWTCYNGSLGTIESVKNKSDFTIYPNPVKNNELFVKGENLSKIVKAEIYDLSGKVIEVIANPFKNSNKINLKGLVKGTYILKTDNFSTKFIVE
;
A
#
# COMPACT_ATOMS: atom_id res chain seq x y z
N MET A 1 47.58 -27.18 3.79
CA MET A 1 46.67 -27.42 2.65
C MET A 1 45.27 -27.70 3.17
N LYS A 2 44.38 -26.70 3.16
CA LYS A 2 42.94 -26.88 3.40
C LYS A 2 42.23 -26.27 2.20
N ARG A 3 41.63 -27.12 1.36
CA ARG A 3 40.87 -26.72 0.16
C ARG A 3 39.47 -26.31 0.62
N ILE A 4 39.10 -25.06 0.36
CA ILE A 4 37.74 -24.55 0.49
C ILE A 4 37.03 -24.93 -0.82
N LEU A 5 36.08 -25.85 -0.77
CA LEU A 5 35.12 -26.06 -1.86
C LEU A 5 34.01 -25.02 -1.72
N SER A 6 33.98 -24.04 -2.62
CA SER A 6 32.82 -23.19 -2.82
C SER A 6 31.82 -23.92 -3.72
N PHE A 7 30.68 -24.33 -3.16
CA PHE A 7 29.51 -24.76 -3.93
C PHE A 7 28.87 -23.54 -4.57
N PHE A 8 28.93 -23.45 -5.90
CA PHE A 8 28.16 -22.51 -6.69
C PHE A 8 26.75 -23.10 -6.88
N LEU A 9 25.78 -22.64 -6.07
CA LEU A 9 24.38 -23.04 -6.23
C LEU A 9 23.80 -22.24 -7.41
N LEU A 10 23.84 -22.84 -8.61
CA LEU A 10 23.16 -22.30 -9.78
C LEU A 10 21.66 -22.58 -9.62
N SER A 11 20.89 -21.62 -9.10
CA SER A 11 19.43 -21.71 -9.06
C SER A 11 18.90 -21.55 -10.50
N PHE A 12 18.61 -22.66 -11.17
CA PHE A 12 17.74 -22.65 -12.34
C PHE A 12 16.32 -22.32 -11.85
N VAL A 13 15.89 -21.08 -12.08
CA VAL A 13 14.49 -20.69 -11.95
C VAL A 13 13.75 -21.30 -13.14
N PHE A 14 13.16 -22.47 -12.95
CA PHE A 14 12.14 -22.99 -13.85
C PHE A 14 10.89 -22.12 -13.68
N PHE A 15 10.65 -21.21 -14.62
CA PHE A 15 9.34 -20.59 -14.78
C PHE A 15 8.39 -21.64 -15.38
N ASN A 16 7.83 -22.51 -14.54
CA ASN A 16 6.57 -23.15 -14.89
C ASN A 16 5.48 -22.09 -14.69
N ALA A 17 4.89 -21.62 -15.78
CA ALA A 17 3.70 -20.80 -15.72
C ALA A 17 2.56 -21.66 -15.16
N ILE A 18 2.41 -21.68 -13.83
CA ILE A 18 1.21 -22.21 -13.19
C ILE A 18 0.10 -21.22 -13.52
N ALA A 19 -0.78 -21.58 -14.44
CA ALA A 19 -2.02 -20.81 -14.59
C ALA A 19 -2.75 -20.86 -13.24
N GLN A 20 -2.88 -19.70 -12.60
CA GLN A 20 -3.70 -19.50 -11.41
C GLN A 20 -4.98 -18.75 -11.82
N ALA A 21 -5.83 -18.40 -10.86
CA ALA A 21 -7.09 -17.72 -11.15
C ALA A 21 -6.79 -16.48 -11.97
N PRO A 22 -7.63 -16.12 -12.95
CA PRO A 22 -7.55 -14.79 -13.53
C PRO A 22 -7.51 -13.76 -12.38
N PRO A 23 -6.65 -12.73 -12.47
CA PRO A 23 -6.64 -11.68 -11.47
C PRO A 23 -8.04 -11.13 -11.22
N GLY A 24 -8.43 -11.02 -9.96
CA GLY A 24 -9.76 -10.56 -9.56
C GLY A 24 -10.89 -11.60 -9.63
N TYR A 25 -10.62 -12.84 -10.05
CA TYR A 25 -11.65 -13.88 -10.22
C TYR A 25 -12.45 -14.16 -8.93
N TYR A 26 -11.81 -14.03 -7.77
CA TYR A 26 -12.43 -14.24 -6.44
C TYR A 26 -12.65 -12.96 -5.64
N ASP A 27 -12.56 -11.76 -6.24
CA ASP A 27 -12.78 -10.49 -5.53
C ASP A 27 -14.11 -10.43 -4.75
N PRO A 28 -15.24 -10.96 -5.27
CA PRO A 28 -16.50 -10.98 -4.52
C PRO A 28 -16.47 -11.81 -3.22
N ALA A 29 -15.49 -12.71 -3.06
CA ALA A 29 -15.34 -13.58 -1.90
C ALA A 29 -14.43 -12.99 -0.80
N VAL A 30 -13.78 -11.85 -1.06
CA VAL A 30 -12.80 -11.24 -0.14
C VAL A 30 -13.48 -10.81 1.17
N GLY A 31 -12.92 -11.25 2.29
CA GLY A 31 -13.39 -10.89 3.64
C GLY A 31 -14.67 -11.61 4.09
N LEU A 32 -15.22 -12.52 3.28
CA LEU A 32 -16.40 -13.31 3.64
C LEU A 32 -16.01 -14.63 4.29
N THR A 33 -16.88 -15.15 5.16
CA THR A 33 -16.82 -16.51 5.74
C THR A 33 -18.22 -17.13 5.77
N GLY A 34 -18.34 -18.40 6.14
CA GLY A 34 -19.62 -19.08 6.34
C GLY A 34 -20.49 -19.14 5.08
N ALA A 35 -21.82 -19.10 5.29
CA ALA A 35 -22.79 -19.08 4.19
C ALA A 35 -22.58 -17.92 3.19
N PRO A 36 -22.29 -16.67 3.60
CA PRO A 36 -21.97 -15.59 2.67
C PRO A 36 -20.81 -15.91 1.71
N LEU A 37 -19.72 -16.50 2.21
CA LEU A 37 -18.59 -16.91 1.37
C LEU A 37 -19.00 -17.99 0.36
N LYS A 38 -19.76 -19.01 0.81
CA LYS A 38 -20.26 -20.06 -0.07
C LYS A 38 -21.09 -19.48 -1.22
N THR A 39 -22.03 -18.60 -0.92
CA THR A 39 -22.88 -17.94 -1.93
C THR A 39 -22.06 -17.04 -2.87
N ALA A 40 -21.06 -16.31 -2.36
CA ALA A 40 -20.19 -15.49 -3.20
C ALA A 40 -19.37 -16.34 -4.19
N LEU A 41 -18.77 -17.44 -3.71
CA LEU A 41 -18.04 -18.38 -4.56
C LEU A 41 -18.96 -19.02 -5.59
N ARG A 42 -20.19 -19.38 -5.22
CA ARG A 42 -21.20 -19.88 -6.16
C ARG A 42 -21.44 -18.92 -7.32
N GLU A 43 -21.68 -17.64 -7.05
CA GLU A 43 -21.95 -16.67 -8.11
C GLU A 43 -20.75 -16.53 -9.06
N VAL A 44 -19.52 -16.53 -8.53
CA VAL A 44 -18.28 -16.55 -9.32
C VAL A 44 -18.23 -17.75 -10.27
N ILE A 45 -18.39 -18.97 -9.73
CA ILE A 45 -18.22 -20.20 -10.52
C ILE A 45 -19.44 -20.53 -11.39
N LYS A 46 -20.58 -19.87 -11.16
CA LYS A 46 -21.76 -19.95 -12.02
C LYS A 46 -21.62 -19.07 -13.26
N ALA A 47 -21.07 -17.86 -13.12
CA ALA A 47 -21.09 -16.84 -14.17
C ALA A 47 -20.38 -17.25 -15.49
N GLY A 48 -19.31 -18.04 -15.40
CA GLY A 48 -18.50 -18.45 -16.57
C GLY A 48 -18.76 -19.86 -17.09
N HIS A 49 -19.60 -20.65 -16.41
CA HIS A 49 -19.77 -22.07 -16.72
C HIS A 49 -20.48 -22.29 -18.06
N GLN A 50 -19.90 -23.15 -18.89
CA GLN A 50 -20.40 -23.58 -20.18
C GLN A 50 -20.63 -25.08 -20.16
N ASP A 51 -21.89 -25.50 -20.23
CA ASP A 51 -22.24 -26.90 -20.41
C ASP A 51 -21.84 -27.37 -21.82
N LYS A 52 -20.87 -28.29 -21.88
CA LYS A 52 -20.38 -28.89 -23.13
C LYS A 52 -21.12 -30.17 -23.51
N GLY A 53 -22.17 -30.51 -22.79
CA GLY A 53 -22.95 -31.73 -22.96
C GLY A 53 -22.21 -32.97 -22.49
N TYR A 54 -22.99 -34.04 -22.29
CA TYR A 54 -22.46 -35.28 -21.71
C TYR A 54 -21.42 -35.99 -22.59
N SER A 55 -21.56 -35.91 -23.91
CA SER A 55 -20.56 -36.43 -24.85
C SER A 55 -19.27 -35.60 -24.88
N GLY A 56 -19.33 -34.31 -24.52
CA GLY A 56 -18.18 -33.42 -24.47
C GLY A 56 -17.13 -33.82 -23.43
N LEU A 57 -17.53 -34.56 -22.39
CA LEU A 57 -16.63 -35.10 -21.37
C LEU A 57 -15.52 -35.96 -21.96
N TRP A 58 -15.81 -36.76 -23.00
CA TRP A 58 -14.79 -37.57 -23.67
C TRP A 58 -13.67 -36.72 -24.28
N THR A 59 -14.01 -35.55 -24.79
CA THR A 59 -13.04 -34.58 -25.30
C THR A 59 -12.27 -33.91 -24.17
N ALA A 60 -12.93 -33.64 -23.04
CA ALA A 60 -12.28 -33.02 -21.87
C ALA A 60 -11.13 -33.87 -21.32
N TYR A 61 -11.31 -35.19 -21.27
CA TYR A 61 -10.31 -36.11 -20.69
C TYR A 61 -8.95 -36.13 -21.39
N PHE A 62 -8.86 -35.63 -22.63
CA PHE A 62 -7.57 -35.41 -23.29
C PHE A 62 -6.68 -34.39 -22.57
N THR A 63 -7.26 -33.56 -21.69
CA THR A 63 -6.54 -32.55 -20.93
C THR A 63 -6.81 -32.60 -19.43
N THR A 64 -8.04 -32.91 -18.99
CA THR A 64 -8.41 -32.84 -17.56
C THR A 64 -7.98 -34.03 -16.74
N ASP A 65 -7.95 -35.21 -17.35
CA ASP A 65 -7.70 -36.49 -16.67
C ASP A 65 -6.52 -37.21 -17.32
N ARG A 66 -5.59 -36.46 -17.93
CA ARG A 66 -4.36 -37.01 -18.51
C ARG A 66 -3.28 -37.06 -17.45
N ASP A 67 -2.68 -38.22 -17.23
CA ASP A 67 -1.55 -38.32 -16.31
C ASP A 67 -0.33 -37.61 -16.91
N THR A 68 0.03 -36.52 -16.25
CA THR A 68 1.20 -35.71 -16.56
C THR A 68 2.05 -35.45 -15.33
N THR A 69 1.75 -36.14 -14.22
CA THR A 69 2.27 -35.79 -12.89
C THR A 69 2.88 -36.96 -12.14
N TYR A 70 2.27 -38.15 -12.20
CA TYR A 70 2.82 -39.34 -11.54
C TYR A 70 3.85 -39.98 -12.47
N GLU A 71 3.53 -41.10 -13.11
CA GLU A 71 4.40 -41.73 -14.10
C GLU A 71 4.60 -40.84 -15.34
N ASN A 72 3.66 -39.91 -15.58
CA ASN A 72 3.67 -38.98 -16.72
C ASN A 72 3.78 -39.76 -18.04
N ASP A 73 3.03 -40.86 -18.14
CA ASP A 73 3.01 -41.75 -19.29
C ASP A 73 1.98 -41.32 -20.35
N GLY A 74 1.19 -40.30 -20.04
CA GLY A 74 0.18 -39.71 -20.93
C GLY A 74 -1.11 -40.51 -21.03
N THR A 75 -1.32 -41.52 -20.18
CA THR A 75 -2.57 -42.28 -20.04
C THR A 75 -3.60 -41.52 -19.19
N ILE A 76 -4.75 -42.13 -18.89
CA ILE A 76 -5.75 -41.54 -18.00
C ILE A 76 -5.25 -41.61 -16.55
N LEU A 77 -5.24 -40.47 -15.86
CA LEU A 77 -5.03 -40.37 -14.41
C LEU A 77 -6.31 -40.80 -13.68
N ASP A 78 -6.48 -42.11 -13.58
CA ASP A 78 -7.60 -42.77 -12.93
C ASP A 78 -7.34 -42.92 -11.43
N ILE A 79 -8.08 -42.18 -10.60
CA ILE A 79 -7.97 -42.24 -9.13
C ILE A 79 -8.25 -43.62 -8.53
N TYR A 80 -8.76 -44.57 -9.32
CA TYR A 80 -9.04 -45.96 -8.93
C TYR A 80 -7.99 -46.99 -9.38
N SER A 81 -7.05 -46.62 -10.26
CA SER A 81 -5.88 -47.43 -10.60
C SER A 81 -4.59 -46.81 -10.05
N GLU A 82 -4.55 -45.49 -9.98
CA GLU A 82 -3.36 -44.70 -9.73
C GLU A 82 -2.62 -45.14 -8.45
N ASN A 83 -1.32 -45.37 -8.60
CA ASN A 83 -0.40 -45.74 -7.53
C ASN A 83 0.68 -44.65 -7.36
N PRO A 84 0.50 -43.70 -6.43
CA PRO A 84 1.42 -42.56 -6.29
C PRO A 84 2.89 -42.90 -6.00
N ASN A 85 3.21 -44.15 -5.67
CA ASN A 85 4.54 -44.59 -5.28
C ASN A 85 5.18 -45.61 -6.25
N GLY A 86 4.57 -45.86 -7.41
CA GLY A 86 5.10 -46.81 -8.39
C GLY A 86 4.11 -47.08 -9.51
N PRO A 87 4.42 -48.01 -10.43
CA PRO A 87 3.57 -48.23 -11.58
C PRO A 87 2.16 -48.63 -11.16
N ASP A 88 1.20 -48.09 -11.90
CA ASP A 88 -0.20 -48.47 -11.88
C ASP A 88 -0.40 -49.97 -12.17
N PRO A 89 -1.43 -50.59 -11.58
CA PRO A 89 -1.78 -51.98 -11.86
C PRO A 89 -2.25 -52.17 -13.30
N TYR A 90 -2.80 -51.11 -13.93
CA TYR A 90 -3.24 -51.07 -15.32
C TYR A 90 -3.45 -49.62 -15.76
N ASN A 91 -3.25 -49.33 -17.06
CA ASN A 91 -3.35 -47.97 -17.61
C ASN A 91 -4.33 -47.92 -18.78
N PHE A 92 -4.93 -46.75 -19.01
CA PHE A 92 -5.89 -46.54 -20.09
C PHE A 92 -5.41 -45.52 -21.12
N ASN A 93 -5.36 -45.93 -22.38
CA ASN A 93 -5.08 -45.01 -23.47
C ASN A 93 -6.27 -44.08 -23.70
N VAL A 94 -6.03 -42.77 -23.62
CA VAL A 94 -7.04 -41.74 -23.83
C VAL A 94 -7.68 -41.90 -25.22
N GLY A 95 -9.01 -41.86 -25.26
CA GLY A 95 -9.82 -41.92 -26.48
C GLY A 95 -10.01 -43.32 -27.09
N THR A 96 -9.23 -44.32 -26.66
CA THR A 96 -9.31 -45.69 -27.22
C THR A 96 -9.77 -46.72 -26.19
N SER A 97 -9.43 -46.55 -24.92
CA SER A 97 -9.84 -47.45 -23.83
C SER A 97 -11.18 -47.07 -23.18
N GLN A 98 -12.05 -46.31 -23.86
CA GLN A 98 -13.35 -45.86 -23.35
C GLN A 98 -14.46 -46.89 -23.59
N CYS A 99 -15.34 -47.10 -22.61
CA CYS A 99 -16.46 -48.04 -22.76
C CYS A 99 -17.70 -47.66 -21.95
N GLY A 100 -18.78 -48.43 -22.13
CA GLY A 100 -19.99 -48.38 -21.29
C GLY A 100 -20.37 -49.71 -20.65
N GLN A 101 -19.58 -50.77 -20.86
CA GLN A 101 -19.81 -52.11 -20.33
C GLN A 101 -18.47 -52.70 -19.88
N TYR A 102 -18.42 -53.24 -18.67
CA TYR A 102 -17.20 -53.71 -18.01
C TYR A 102 -17.54 -54.84 -17.02
N SER A 103 -16.63 -55.78 -16.83
CA SER A 103 -16.80 -56.89 -15.88
C SER A 103 -15.60 -57.07 -14.94
N THR A 104 -14.40 -56.65 -15.36
CA THR A 104 -13.15 -56.72 -14.58
C THR A 104 -12.46 -55.36 -14.54
N GLU A 105 -11.66 -55.13 -13.51
CA GLU A 105 -10.75 -53.98 -13.44
C GLU A 105 -9.74 -54.00 -14.59
N GLY A 106 -9.32 -52.83 -15.05
CA GLY A 106 -8.38 -52.65 -16.15
C GLY A 106 -8.97 -52.88 -17.54
N GLN A 107 -10.27 -53.13 -17.66
CA GLN A 107 -10.89 -53.40 -18.96
C GLN A 107 -11.03 -52.12 -19.80
N CYS A 108 -11.50 -51.04 -19.18
CA CYS A 108 -11.74 -49.75 -19.82
C CYS A 108 -12.14 -48.70 -18.78
N TYR A 109 -11.99 -47.43 -19.14
CA TYR A 109 -12.45 -46.32 -18.32
C TYR A 109 -13.84 -45.83 -18.74
N ASN A 110 -14.57 -45.26 -17.77
CA ASN A 110 -15.88 -44.66 -17.94
C ASN A 110 -15.97 -43.33 -17.16
N ARG A 111 -17.08 -42.60 -17.34
CA ARG A 111 -17.40 -41.37 -16.61
C ARG A 111 -17.87 -41.71 -15.20
N GLU A 112 -17.09 -41.31 -14.20
CA GLU A 112 -17.43 -41.39 -12.78
C GLU A 112 -18.02 -40.08 -12.30
N HIS A 113 -19.27 -40.11 -11.83
CA HIS A 113 -19.91 -38.97 -11.18
C HIS A 113 -19.66 -39.04 -9.69
N ILE A 114 -18.66 -38.29 -9.19
CA ILE A 114 -18.29 -38.28 -7.77
C ILE A 114 -19.51 -37.98 -6.87
N VAL A 115 -20.35 -37.04 -7.28
CA VAL A 115 -21.73 -36.95 -6.75
C VAL A 115 -22.66 -37.73 -7.70
N PRO A 116 -23.29 -38.85 -7.28
CA PRO A 116 -24.00 -39.74 -8.19
C PRO A 116 -25.12 -39.04 -8.96
N GLN A 117 -25.18 -39.26 -10.28
CA GLN A 117 -26.19 -38.62 -11.15
C GLN A 117 -27.64 -38.97 -10.81
N SER A 118 -27.87 -40.08 -10.10
CA SER A 118 -29.19 -40.45 -9.58
C SER A 118 -29.71 -39.48 -8.52
N LEU A 119 -28.84 -38.72 -7.83
CA LEU A 119 -29.26 -37.80 -6.78
C LEU A 119 -29.95 -36.54 -7.32
N PHE A 120 -29.67 -36.19 -8.57
CA PHE A 120 -30.19 -34.99 -9.24
C PHE A 120 -30.93 -35.31 -10.54
N ASN A 121 -31.45 -36.54 -10.68
CA ASN A 121 -32.25 -37.00 -11.82
C ASN A 121 -31.55 -36.79 -13.18
N GLU A 122 -30.22 -36.95 -13.22
CA GLU A 122 -29.41 -36.72 -14.42
C GLU A 122 -29.63 -35.34 -15.07
N ALA A 123 -30.04 -34.34 -14.29
CA ALA A 123 -30.32 -33.00 -14.80
C ALA A 123 -29.05 -32.29 -15.28
N PHE A 124 -29.19 -31.51 -16.35
CA PHE A 124 -28.16 -30.58 -16.80
C PHE A 124 -28.23 -29.26 -16.02
N PRO A 125 -27.09 -28.59 -15.77
CA PRO A 125 -25.76 -28.91 -16.28
C PRO A 125 -24.95 -29.90 -15.40
N MET A 126 -25.50 -30.37 -14.27
CA MET A 126 -24.80 -31.26 -13.34
C MET A 126 -24.28 -32.52 -14.02
N LYS A 127 -25.08 -33.13 -14.90
CA LYS A 127 -24.72 -34.37 -15.59
C LYS A 127 -23.40 -34.29 -16.38
N SER A 128 -22.95 -33.10 -16.77
CA SER A 128 -21.80 -32.87 -17.67
C SER A 128 -20.74 -31.91 -17.12
N ASP A 129 -20.80 -31.55 -15.83
CA ASP A 129 -19.81 -30.66 -15.23
C ASP A 129 -18.51 -31.41 -14.90
N ILE A 130 -17.43 -31.06 -15.60
CA ILE A 130 -16.15 -31.77 -15.51
C ILE A 130 -15.46 -31.60 -14.14
N HIS A 131 -15.86 -30.62 -13.31
CA HIS A 131 -15.23 -30.40 -12.01
C HIS A 131 -15.50 -31.50 -10.99
N PHE A 132 -16.54 -32.32 -11.17
CA PHE A 132 -16.82 -33.47 -10.30
C PHE A 132 -17.00 -34.79 -11.05
N ILE A 133 -16.74 -34.80 -12.36
CA ILE A 133 -16.81 -36.01 -13.18
C ILE A 133 -15.39 -36.39 -13.61
N ARG A 134 -14.95 -37.60 -13.26
CA ARG A 134 -13.61 -38.13 -13.57
C ARG A 134 -13.68 -39.23 -14.62
N ALA A 135 -12.58 -39.44 -15.34
CA ALA A 135 -12.38 -40.66 -16.12
C ALA A 135 -11.75 -41.72 -15.21
N THR A 136 -12.45 -42.82 -14.95
CA THR A 136 -11.98 -43.87 -14.03
C THR A 136 -12.27 -45.27 -14.54
N ASP A 137 -11.63 -46.29 -13.97
CA ASP A 137 -11.92 -47.69 -14.23
C ASP A 137 -13.43 -47.96 -14.08
N GLY A 138 -13.99 -48.61 -15.09
CA GLY A 138 -15.41 -48.90 -15.14
C GLY A 138 -15.85 -49.86 -14.04
N LYS A 139 -15.05 -50.89 -13.73
CA LYS A 139 -15.39 -51.90 -12.72
C LYS A 139 -15.37 -51.28 -11.32
N VAL A 140 -14.34 -50.52 -10.95
CA VAL A 140 -14.25 -49.85 -9.64
C VAL A 140 -15.38 -48.83 -9.48
N ASN A 141 -15.67 -48.03 -10.51
CA ASN A 141 -16.86 -47.15 -10.57
C ASN A 141 -18.16 -47.94 -10.34
N GLY A 142 -18.36 -49.07 -11.03
CA GLY A 142 -19.52 -49.94 -10.82
C GLY A 142 -19.63 -50.50 -9.41
N MET A 143 -18.50 -50.82 -8.77
CA MET A 143 -18.46 -51.25 -7.36
C MET A 143 -18.76 -50.10 -6.40
N ARG A 144 -18.34 -48.87 -6.71
CA ARG A 144 -18.67 -47.65 -5.97
C ARG A 144 -20.16 -47.34 -6.00
N SER A 145 -20.85 -47.66 -7.08
CA SER A 145 -22.31 -47.50 -7.20
C SER A 145 -22.73 -46.05 -6.90
N SER A 146 -23.80 -45.85 -6.11
CA SER A 146 -24.19 -44.53 -5.58
C SER A 146 -23.81 -44.34 -4.11
N TYR A 147 -22.83 -45.11 -3.60
CA TYR A 147 -22.42 -45.00 -2.20
C TYR A 147 -21.72 -43.66 -1.93
N PRO A 148 -22.00 -43.01 -0.78
CA PRO A 148 -21.26 -41.83 -0.35
C PRO A 148 -19.80 -42.17 -0.06
N PHE A 149 -18.95 -41.14 -0.04
CA PHE A 149 -17.53 -41.33 0.22
C PHE A 149 -17.25 -41.24 1.71
N GLY A 150 -16.58 -42.23 2.27
CA GLY A 150 -16.33 -42.27 3.71
C GLY A 150 -15.25 -43.27 4.07
N LYS A 151 -14.93 -43.36 5.35
CA LYS A 151 -13.92 -44.31 5.83
C LYS A 151 -14.54 -45.69 5.97
N VAL A 152 -13.97 -46.70 5.32
CA VAL A 152 -14.39 -48.09 5.50
C VAL A 152 -13.82 -48.63 6.82
N GLY A 153 -14.64 -49.38 7.55
CA GLY A 153 -14.22 -50.05 8.79
C GLY A 153 -13.24 -51.20 8.56
N ASN A 154 -13.07 -52.03 9.57
CA ASN A 154 -12.06 -53.10 9.58
C ASN A 154 -12.27 -54.20 8.53
N SER A 155 -13.45 -54.28 7.92
CA SER A 155 -13.79 -55.29 6.92
C SER A 155 -14.37 -54.63 5.68
N ALA A 156 -13.58 -54.59 4.60
CA ALA A 156 -14.05 -54.18 3.29
C ALA A 156 -14.80 -55.34 2.61
N SER A 157 -15.95 -55.04 1.98
CA SER A 157 -16.66 -55.99 1.12
C SER A 157 -16.03 -56.10 -0.27
N TYR A 158 -15.25 -55.09 -0.67
CA TYR A 158 -14.47 -55.07 -1.90
C TYR A 158 -13.24 -54.17 -1.73
N THR A 159 -12.15 -54.52 -2.41
CA THR A 159 -10.92 -53.73 -2.47
C THR A 159 -10.40 -53.78 -3.90
N SER A 160 -10.20 -52.62 -4.53
CA SER A 160 -9.62 -52.51 -5.88
C SER A 160 -8.12 -52.80 -5.84
N GLN A 161 -7.50 -53.00 -7.00
CA GLN A 161 -6.05 -53.23 -7.10
C GLN A 161 -5.21 -52.07 -6.56
N ASN A 162 -5.67 -50.82 -6.66
CA ASN A 162 -4.97 -49.68 -6.07
C ASN A 162 -5.19 -49.56 -4.55
N GLY A 163 -6.15 -50.30 -3.98
CA GLY A 163 -6.42 -50.32 -2.55
C GLY A 163 -7.62 -49.50 -2.10
N SER A 164 -8.39 -48.90 -3.02
CA SER A 164 -9.69 -48.29 -2.72
C SER A 164 -10.69 -49.36 -2.26
N LYS A 165 -11.64 -49.00 -1.39
CA LYS A 165 -12.49 -49.97 -0.67
C LYS A 165 -13.96 -49.63 -0.76
N VAL A 166 -14.80 -50.66 -0.71
CA VAL A 166 -16.22 -50.54 -0.38
C VAL A 166 -16.46 -51.34 0.90
N GLY A 167 -17.29 -50.81 1.80
CA GLY A 167 -17.67 -51.52 3.01
C GLY A 167 -18.49 -50.66 3.96
N ASN A 168 -18.79 -51.21 5.14
CA ASN A 168 -19.49 -50.47 6.19
C ASN A 168 -18.64 -49.28 6.66
N SER A 169 -19.30 -48.13 6.81
CA SER A 169 -18.72 -46.90 7.32
C SER A 169 -18.19 -47.06 8.74
N ALA A 170 -16.99 -46.55 8.96
CA ALA A 170 -16.42 -46.26 10.28
C ALA A 170 -16.38 -44.75 10.56
N THR A 171 -16.96 -43.93 9.69
CA THR A 171 -17.09 -42.48 9.90
C THR A 171 -18.13 -42.20 10.98
N PRO A 172 -17.80 -41.41 12.03
CA PRO A 172 -18.76 -41.06 13.07
C PRO A 172 -20.02 -40.39 12.50
N GLY A 173 -21.20 -40.84 12.93
CA GLY A 173 -22.48 -40.30 12.47
C GLY A 173 -23.13 -41.02 11.28
N TYR A 174 -22.46 -41.99 10.65
CA TYR A 174 -23.03 -42.81 9.58
C TYR A 174 -22.55 -44.26 9.62
N SER A 175 -23.49 -45.21 9.43
CA SER A 175 -23.23 -46.65 9.51
C SER A 175 -23.59 -47.42 8.24
N GLY A 176 -23.93 -46.71 7.15
CA GLY A 176 -24.24 -47.33 5.85
C GLY A 176 -22.99 -47.80 5.10
N ILE A 177 -23.17 -48.12 3.82
CA ILE A 177 -22.06 -48.53 2.95
C ILE A 177 -21.41 -47.28 2.36
N VAL A 178 -20.09 -47.22 2.41
CA VAL A 178 -19.28 -46.13 1.84
C VAL A 178 -18.24 -46.66 0.87
N PHE A 179 -17.76 -45.78 0.01
CA PHE A 179 -16.52 -45.98 -0.76
C PHE A 179 -15.39 -45.16 -0.15
N GLU A 180 -14.23 -45.77 0.07
CA GLU A 180 -13.01 -45.12 0.54
C GLU A 180 -11.95 -45.15 -0.57
N PRO A 181 -11.57 -44.01 -1.18
CA PRO A 181 -10.42 -43.95 -2.07
C PRO A 181 -9.12 -44.07 -1.27
N ILE A 182 -8.01 -44.35 -1.94
CA ILE A 182 -6.70 -44.30 -1.29
C ILE A 182 -6.36 -42.89 -0.78
N ASP A 183 -5.43 -42.81 0.17
CA ASP A 183 -5.14 -41.56 0.89
C ASP A 183 -4.76 -40.38 -0.01
N ALA A 184 -4.11 -40.64 -1.14
CA ALA A 184 -3.65 -39.62 -2.08
C ALA A 184 -4.76 -38.96 -2.93
N PHE A 185 -6.01 -39.43 -2.84
CA PHE A 185 -7.15 -38.86 -3.57
C PHE A 185 -8.33 -38.50 -2.67
N LYS A 186 -8.13 -38.54 -1.36
CA LYS A 186 -9.18 -38.20 -0.38
C LYS A 186 -9.52 -36.71 -0.46
N GLY A 187 -8.51 -35.87 -0.61
CA GLY A 187 -8.63 -34.43 -0.79
C GLY A 187 -9.26 -34.07 -2.14
N ASP A 188 -8.85 -34.74 -3.23
CA ASP A 188 -9.49 -34.60 -4.54
C ASP A 188 -11.00 -34.79 -4.46
N VAL A 189 -11.44 -35.92 -3.87
CA VAL A 189 -12.86 -36.24 -3.71
C VAL A 189 -13.57 -35.19 -2.86
N ALA A 190 -12.99 -34.77 -1.74
CA ALA A 190 -13.55 -33.73 -0.89
C ALA A 190 -13.76 -32.41 -1.65
N ARG A 191 -12.75 -31.95 -2.39
CA ARG A 191 -12.81 -30.68 -3.14
C ARG A 191 -13.78 -30.75 -4.32
N MET A 192 -13.96 -31.90 -4.95
CA MET A 192 -15.00 -32.11 -5.97
C MET A 192 -16.41 -32.04 -5.39
N ILE A 193 -16.64 -32.62 -4.21
CA ILE A 193 -17.94 -32.57 -3.52
C ILE A 193 -18.23 -31.16 -2.97
N PHE A 194 -17.25 -30.48 -2.36
CA PHE A 194 -17.39 -29.09 -1.92
C PHE A 194 -17.73 -28.15 -3.08
N TYR A 195 -17.09 -28.35 -4.24
CA TYR A 195 -17.46 -27.65 -5.47
C TYR A 195 -18.92 -27.89 -5.82
N PHE A 196 -19.37 -29.16 -5.86
CA PHE A 196 -20.74 -29.50 -6.25
C PHE A 196 -21.78 -28.80 -5.37
N VAL A 197 -21.66 -28.91 -4.05
CA VAL A 197 -22.63 -28.32 -3.12
C VAL A 197 -22.57 -26.80 -3.06
N THR A 198 -21.48 -26.19 -3.54
CA THR A 198 -21.36 -24.73 -3.71
C THR A 198 -21.95 -24.30 -5.05
N ARG A 199 -21.58 -24.95 -6.15
CA ARG A 199 -22.03 -24.62 -7.50
C ARG A 199 -23.55 -24.74 -7.65
N TYR A 200 -24.15 -25.74 -7.02
CA TYR A 200 -25.57 -26.07 -7.13
C TYR A 200 -26.35 -25.79 -5.85
N GLU A 201 -25.85 -24.90 -4.99
CA GLU A 201 -26.44 -24.50 -3.70
C GLU A 201 -27.97 -24.35 -3.73
N THR A 202 -28.49 -23.65 -4.73
CA THR A 202 -29.92 -23.33 -4.87
C THR A 202 -30.78 -24.51 -5.31
N GLN A 203 -30.17 -25.56 -5.86
CA GLN A 203 -30.85 -26.77 -6.34
C GLN A 203 -30.85 -27.90 -5.31
N LEU A 204 -30.02 -27.82 -4.26
CA LEU A 204 -29.85 -28.88 -3.27
C LEU A 204 -31.14 -29.33 -2.59
N ALA A 205 -32.10 -28.42 -2.39
CA ALA A 205 -33.40 -28.75 -1.80
C ALA A 205 -34.26 -29.70 -2.67
N GLY A 206 -33.97 -29.80 -3.97
CA GLY A 206 -34.65 -30.71 -4.90
C GLY A 206 -33.92 -32.02 -5.14
N PHE A 207 -32.74 -32.23 -4.52
CA PHE A 207 -31.94 -33.44 -4.72
C PHE A 207 -32.27 -34.51 -3.69
N SER A 208 -32.14 -35.77 -4.08
CA SER A 208 -32.16 -36.88 -3.14
C SER A 208 -30.91 -36.83 -2.26
N SER A 209 -31.03 -37.14 -0.97
CA SER A 209 -29.90 -37.05 -0.05
C SER A 209 -28.75 -37.99 -0.43
N GLY A 210 -29.06 -39.23 -0.83
CA GLY A 210 -28.03 -40.25 -1.08
C GLY A 210 -27.13 -40.50 0.13
N ASP A 211 -27.65 -40.22 1.33
CA ASP A 211 -26.94 -40.16 2.60
C ASP A 211 -25.76 -39.15 2.67
N MET A 212 -25.46 -38.39 1.61
CA MET A 212 -24.39 -37.38 1.58
C MET A 212 -24.90 -35.92 1.58
N LEU A 213 -25.94 -35.63 0.82
CA LEU A 213 -26.46 -34.27 0.62
C LEU A 213 -27.42 -33.88 1.74
N GLY A 214 -27.33 -32.63 2.20
CA GLY A 214 -28.11 -32.13 3.35
C GLY A 214 -29.50 -31.59 3.02
N GLY A 215 -29.93 -31.60 1.74
CA GLY A 215 -31.26 -31.15 1.32
C GLY A 215 -31.57 -29.66 1.51
N SER A 216 -30.54 -28.84 1.75
CA SER A 216 -30.66 -27.40 1.97
C SER A 216 -29.47 -26.64 1.38
N ALA A 217 -29.59 -25.32 1.22
CA ALA A 217 -28.53 -24.49 0.68
C ALA A 217 -27.27 -24.45 1.57
N PHE A 218 -27.43 -24.51 2.90
CA PHE A 218 -26.33 -24.49 3.85
C PHE A 218 -26.63 -25.44 5.04
N PRO A 219 -25.70 -26.31 5.44
CA PRO A 219 -24.34 -26.45 4.91
C PRO A 219 -24.27 -27.09 3.52
N GLY A 220 -25.33 -27.81 3.11
CA GLY A 220 -25.46 -28.47 1.81
C GLY A 220 -25.06 -29.96 1.80
N LEU A 221 -24.40 -30.41 2.86
CA LEU A 221 -24.05 -31.80 3.13
C LEU A 221 -24.71 -32.25 4.45
N GLN A 222 -24.83 -33.56 4.66
CA GLN A 222 -25.10 -34.07 6.00
C GLN A 222 -23.88 -33.85 6.90
N ASP A 223 -24.11 -33.68 8.20
CA ASP A 223 -23.04 -33.32 9.15
C ASP A 223 -21.89 -34.34 9.15
N TRP A 224 -22.20 -35.64 9.11
CA TRP A 224 -21.18 -36.70 9.11
C TRP A 224 -20.27 -36.63 7.87
N GLU A 225 -20.87 -36.44 6.69
CA GLU A 225 -20.16 -36.34 5.41
C GLU A 225 -19.31 -35.09 5.40
N LEU A 226 -19.87 -33.95 5.83
CA LEU A 226 -19.15 -32.69 5.91
C LEU A 226 -17.89 -32.80 6.76
N GLN A 227 -17.99 -33.35 7.98
CA GLN A 227 -16.84 -33.53 8.87
C GLN A 227 -15.80 -34.47 8.27
N GLN A 228 -16.23 -35.52 7.58
CA GLN A 228 -15.32 -36.46 6.93
C GLN A 228 -14.55 -35.81 5.77
N LEU A 229 -15.23 -35.02 4.93
CA LEU A 229 -14.62 -34.34 3.80
C LEU A 229 -13.71 -33.18 4.25
N LEU A 230 -14.04 -32.47 5.34
CA LEU A 230 -13.15 -31.47 5.93
C LEU A 230 -11.85 -32.12 6.40
N ALA A 231 -11.96 -33.24 7.12
CA ALA A 231 -10.78 -34.00 7.55
C ALA A 231 -9.94 -34.48 6.36
N TRP A 232 -10.57 -34.97 5.29
CA TRP A 232 -9.86 -35.40 4.08
C TRP A 232 -9.19 -34.25 3.34
N ASN A 233 -9.85 -33.10 3.20
CA ASN A 233 -9.26 -31.90 2.60
C ASN A 233 -8.04 -31.39 3.38
N ALA A 234 -8.04 -31.53 4.71
CA ALA A 234 -6.91 -31.16 5.56
C ALA A 234 -5.75 -32.17 5.51
N MET A 235 -6.05 -33.47 5.42
CA MET A 235 -5.02 -34.54 5.40
C MET A 235 -4.36 -34.69 4.03
N ASP A 236 -5.06 -34.37 2.95
CA ASP A 236 -4.59 -34.51 1.57
C ASP A 236 -4.61 -33.13 0.86
N PRO A 237 -3.51 -32.36 0.95
CA PRO A 237 -3.39 -31.03 0.34
C PRO A 237 -3.56 -31.05 -1.17
N VAL A 238 -3.85 -29.88 -1.76
CA VAL A 238 -4.00 -29.75 -3.21
C VAL A 238 -2.72 -30.20 -3.92
N SER A 239 -2.87 -31.17 -4.82
CA SER A 239 -1.76 -31.72 -5.60
C SER A 239 -1.49 -30.93 -6.88
N ALA A 240 -0.32 -31.17 -7.48
CA ALA A 240 0.00 -30.64 -8.81
C ALA A 240 -0.96 -31.18 -9.88
N ALA A 241 -1.41 -32.43 -9.75
CA ALA A 241 -2.37 -33.07 -10.64
C ALA A 241 -3.72 -32.34 -10.61
N GLU A 242 -4.23 -32.02 -9.42
CA GLU A 242 -5.46 -31.25 -9.25
C GLU A 242 -5.34 -29.84 -9.80
N THR A 243 -4.21 -29.17 -9.58
CA THR A 243 -3.95 -27.83 -10.11
C THR A 243 -3.98 -27.86 -11.64
N ALA A 244 -3.29 -28.83 -12.26
CA ALA A 244 -3.29 -29.01 -13.71
C ALA A 244 -4.70 -29.32 -14.25
N ARG A 245 -5.42 -30.22 -13.58
CA ARG A 245 -6.81 -30.55 -13.91
C ARG A 245 -7.74 -29.36 -13.81
N ASN A 246 -7.64 -28.54 -12.76
CA ASN A 246 -8.49 -27.36 -12.58
C ASN A 246 -8.26 -26.32 -13.68
N ASN A 247 -7.00 -26.18 -14.14
CA ASN A 247 -6.66 -25.32 -15.28
C ASN A 247 -7.22 -25.85 -16.61
N ALA A 248 -7.10 -27.15 -16.85
CA ALA A 248 -7.69 -27.79 -18.01
C ALA A 248 -9.23 -27.69 -18.00
N ALA A 249 -9.86 -27.89 -16.84
CA ALA A 249 -11.29 -27.75 -16.65
C ALA A 249 -11.75 -26.29 -16.88
N TYR A 250 -11.01 -25.29 -16.39
CA TYR A 250 -11.29 -23.89 -16.69
C TYR A 250 -11.25 -23.60 -18.20
N THR A 251 -10.26 -24.14 -18.90
CA THR A 251 -10.16 -24.02 -20.37
C THR A 251 -11.35 -24.69 -21.07
N PHE A 252 -11.80 -25.83 -20.57
CA PHE A 252 -12.88 -26.61 -21.17
C PHE A 252 -14.28 -26.00 -20.93
N GLN A 253 -14.62 -25.67 -19.68
CA GLN A 253 -15.97 -25.24 -19.31
C GLN A 253 -16.08 -23.80 -18.76
N GLY A 254 -14.99 -23.04 -18.66
CA GLY A 254 -15.03 -21.60 -18.38
C GLY A 254 -15.21 -21.21 -16.91
N ASN A 255 -15.27 -22.15 -15.98
CA ASN A 255 -15.29 -21.90 -14.54
C ASN A 255 -14.28 -22.78 -13.79
N ARG A 256 -13.97 -22.45 -12.53
CA ARG A 256 -12.94 -23.13 -11.73
C ARG A 256 -13.51 -23.77 -10.47
N ASN A 257 -12.79 -24.75 -9.93
CA ASN A 257 -13.04 -25.28 -8.59
C ASN A 257 -12.32 -24.41 -7.54
N PRO A 258 -13.06 -23.62 -6.73
CA PRO A 258 -12.45 -22.69 -5.78
C PRO A 258 -11.72 -23.40 -4.65
N PHE A 259 -12.08 -24.65 -4.35
CA PHE A 259 -11.45 -25.43 -3.28
C PHE A 259 -10.11 -26.05 -3.71
N ILE A 260 -9.84 -26.13 -5.02
CA ILE A 260 -8.49 -26.44 -5.53
C ILE A 260 -7.63 -25.17 -5.53
N ASP A 261 -8.23 -24.04 -5.89
CA ASP A 261 -7.51 -22.76 -5.98
C ASP A 261 -7.16 -22.14 -4.63
N ASN A 262 -8.00 -22.42 -3.63
CA ASN A 262 -7.77 -22.11 -2.24
C ASN A 262 -8.51 -23.12 -1.35
N SER A 263 -7.82 -24.18 -0.93
CA SER A 263 -8.39 -25.24 -0.09
C SER A 263 -8.81 -24.77 1.30
N ALA A 264 -8.31 -23.62 1.77
CA ALA A 264 -8.75 -23.02 3.03
C ALA A 264 -10.20 -22.53 2.98
N TYR A 265 -10.79 -22.31 1.79
CA TYR A 265 -12.20 -21.96 1.68
C TYR A 265 -13.13 -23.01 2.30
N ALA A 266 -12.75 -24.30 2.31
CA ALA A 266 -13.56 -25.31 2.96
C ALA A 266 -13.71 -25.02 4.47
N GLU A 267 -12.61 -24.74 5.16
CA GLU A 267 -12.62 -24.37 6.58
C GLU A 267 -13.24 -22.98 6.81
N MET A 268 -13.03 -22.01 5.93
CA MET A 268 -13.66 -20.69 6.07
C MET A 268 -15.19 -20.72 5.92
N ILE A 269 -15.73 -21.71 5.19
CA ILE A 269 -17.19 -21.87 4.99
C ILE A 269 -17.81 -22.75 6.07
N TRP A 270 -17.21 -23.92 6.34
CA TRP A 270 -17.82 -24.97 7.15
C TRP A 270 -17.00 -25.40 8.37
N GLY A 271 -15.79 -24.88 8.51
CA GLY A 271 -14.98 -25.09 9.70
C GLY A 271 -15.74 -24.65 10.94
N THR A 272 -15.34 -25.16 12.08
CA THR A 272 -15.82 -24.60 13.34
C THR A 272 -15.47 -23.10 13.32
N PRO A 273 -16.46 -22.20 13.52
CA PRO A 273 -16.14 -20.79 13.67
C PRO A 273 -15.10 -20.72 14.76
N VAL A 274 -13.90 -20.27 14.44
CA VAL A 274 -12.91 -19.99 15.47
C VAL A 274 -13.47 -18.78 16.19
N VAL A 275 -14.26 -19.03 17.24
CA VAL A 275 -14.74 -17.95 18.10
C VAL A 275 -13.52 -17.52 18.86
N ASP A 276 -12.94 -16.40 18.45
CA ASP A 276 -11.93 -15.76 19.26
C ASP A 276 -12.62 -15.00 20.37
N ASN A 277 -12.44 -15.46 21.60
CA ASN A 277 -12.84 -14.74 22.80
C ASN A 277 -11.63 -14.18 23.55
N GLN A 278 -10.43 -14.37 23.02
CA GLN A 278 -9.21 -13.89 23.61
C GLN A 278 -8.85 -12.57 22.93
N ALA A 279 -8.72 -11.52 23.75
CA ALA A 279 -8.26 -10.24 23.24
C ALA A 279 -6.75 -10.27 22.98
N PRO A 280 -6.26 -9.48 22.00
CA PRO A 280 -4.83 -9.31 21.80
C PRO A 280 -4.13 -8.78 23.05
N THR A 281 -2.84 -9.08 23.19
CA THR A 281 -2.00 -8.45 24.21
C THR A 281 -1.90 -6.94 23.98
N ALA A 282 -1.68 -6.14 25.03
CA ALA A 282 -1.40 -4.72 24.84
C ALA A 282 -0.11 -4.52 24.02
N PRO A 283 -0.09 -3.59 23.03
CA PRO A 283 1.15 -3.16 22.41
C PRO A 283 2.11 -2.60 23.47
N THR A 284 3.41 -2.81 23.32
CA THR A 284 4.42 -2.37 24.30
C THR A 284 5.45 -1.44 23.67
N ASN A 285 6.26 -0.78 24.50
CA ASN A 285 7.32 0.13 24.05
C ASN A 285 6.83 1.23 23.08
N LEU A 286 5.62 1.75 23.30
CA LEU A 286 5.14 2.89 22.53
C LEU A 286 6.04 4.08 22.80
N ALA A 287 6.57 4.67 21.74
CA ALA A 287 7.43 5.84 21.77
C ALA A 287 7.00 6.86 20.70
N THR A 288 7.20 8.14 21.01
CA THR A 288 7.07 9.24 20.05
C THR A 288 8.42 9.51 19.40
N ASN A 289 8.43 9.68 18.07
CA ASN A 289 9.60 9.92 17.25
C ASN A 289 9.36 11.13 16.34
N THR A 290 10.46 11.77 15.93
CA THR A 290 10.48 12.77 14.84
C THR A 290 9.33 13.80 14.92
N PRO A 291 9.14 14.51 16.05
CA PRO A 291 8.10 15.53 16.14
C PRO A 291 8.37 16.66 15.14
N THR A 292 7.32 17.15 14.51
CA THR A 292 7.29 18.39 13.74
C THR A 292 6.36 19.38 14.45
N SER A 293 6.10 20.53 13.85
CA SER A 293 5.13 21.48 14.37
C SER A 293 3.67 21.06 14.24
N SER A 294 3.37 20.09 13.37
CA SER A 294 2.00 19.64 13.12
C SER A 294 1.82 18.13 13.04
N SER A 295 2.87 17.37 13.33
CA SER A 295 2.83 15.91 13.32
C SER A 295 3.81 15.29 14.31
N ILE A 296 3.51 14.07 14.75
CA ILE A 296 4.39 13.24 15.56
C ILE A 296 4.31 11.81 15.02
N SER A 297 5.45 11.18 14.78
CA SER A 297 5.49 9.76 14.43
C SER A 297 5.55 8.90 15.69
N LEU A 298 4.98 7.72 15.64
CA LEU A 298 4.89 6.76 16.73
C LEU A 298 5.49 5.44 16.27
N SER A 299 6.14 4.73 17.20
CA SER A 299 6.57 3.35 17.02
C SER A 299 6.24 2.53 18.25
N TRP A 300 5.91 1.25 18.09
CA TRP A 300 5.65 0.33 19.20
C TRP A 300 6.10 -1.09 18.84
N THR A 301 6.19 -1.95 19.85
CA THR A 301 6.32 -3.40 19.71
C THR A 301 4.94 -4.00 19.49
N ALA A 302 4.84 -4.87 18.48
CA ALA A 302 3.58 -5.50 18.07
C ALA A 302 2.93 -6.28 19.22
N ALA A 303 1.60 -6.23 19.26
CA ALA A 303 0.78 -7.13 20.04
C ALA A 303 0.78 -8.54 19.43
N THR A 304 0.54 -9.55 20.27
CA THR A 304 0.30 -10.93 19.86
C THR A 304 -1.11 -11.33 20.21
N ASP A 305 -1.63 -12.29 19.44
CA ASP A 305 -2.96 -12.84 19.60
C ASP A 305 -2.96 -14.30 19.12
N ASN A 306 -3.91 -15.11 19.58
CA ASN A 306 -4.03 -16.54 19.23
C ASN A 306 -4.51 -16.75 17.79
N ILE A 307 -5.25 -15.82 17.19
CA ILE A 307 -5.63 -15.88 15.77
C ILE A 307 -4.93 -14.78 14.97
N GLY A 308 -4.86 -13.56 15.51
CA GLY A 308 -4.07 -12.50 14.92
C GLY A 308 -4.62 -11.10 15.13
N VAL A 309 -3.71 -10.13 15.15
CA VAL A 309 -4.03 -8.71 15.21
C VAL A 309 -4.33 -8.19 13.81
N THR A 310 -5.49 -7.57 13.62
CA THR A 310 -5.94 -7.03 12.33
C THR A 310 -5.75 -5.52 12.21
N ALA A 311 -5.72 -4.80 13.35
CA ALA A 311 -5.58 -3.36 13.38
C ALA A 311 -4.95 -2.83 14.67
N TYR A 312 -4.40 -1.61 14.59
CA TYR A 312 -4.05 -0.79 15.75
C TYR A 312 -4.79 0.54 15.67
N ASP A 313 -5.50 0.88 16.74
CA ASP A 313 -6.16 2.16 16.95
C ASP A 313 -5.24 3.10 17.74
N ILE A 314 -4.99 4.29 17.19
CA ILE A 314 -4.12 5.31 17.78
C ILE A 314 -4.97 6.41 18.39
N TYR A 315 -4.81 6.62 19.69
CA TYR A 315 -5.52 7.64 20.45
C TYR A 315 -4.61 8.81 20.79
N VAL A 316 -5.18 10.02 20.74
CA VAL A 316 -4.53 11.28 21.13
C VAL A 316 -5.43 11.96 22.15
N ASN A 317 -4.91 12.22 23.36
CA ASN A 317 -5.69 12.80 24.47
C ASN A 317 -7.05 12.10 24.66
N ASN A 318 -7.04 10.76 24.68
CA ASN A 318 -8.21 9.87 24.81
C ASN A 318 -9.22 9.91 23.63
N THR A 319 -8.90 10.59 22.53
CA THR A 319 -9.72 10.58 21.31
C THR A 319 -9.09 9.72 20.23
N LEU A 320 -9.85 8.81 19.63
CA LEU A 320 -9.37 8.02 18.49
C LEU A 320 -9.01 8.96 17.34
N LYS A 321 -7.77 8.90 16.87
CA LYS A 321 -7.26 9.79 15.81
C LYS A 321 -7.13 9.08 14.47
N THR A 322 -6.65 7.84 14.46
CA THR A 322 -6.51 7.03 13.24
C THR A 322 -6.37 5.55 13.58
N THR A 323 -6.50 4.70 12.56
CA THR A 323 -6.32 3.25 12.64
C THR A 323 -5.35 2.81 11.55
N VAL A 324 -4.43 1.90 11.85
CA VAL A 324 -3.50 1.28 10.89
C VAL A 324 -3.68 -0.24 10.86
N SER A 325 -3.14 -0.89 9.82
CA SER A 325 -3.10 -2.36 9.70
C SER A 325 -2.44 -3.03 10.91
N GLY A 326 -2.90 -4.23 11.27
CA GLY A 326 -2.32 -5.06 12.35
C GLY A 326 -0.89 -5.54 12.09
N THR A 327 -0.40 -5.40 10.86
CA THR A 327 1.01 -5.62 10.51
C THR A 327 1.90 -4.39 10.73
N SER A 328 1.32 -3.22 11.00
CA SER A 328 2.06 -1.97 11.20
C SER A 328 2.53 -1.83 12.64
N THR A 329 3.78 -1.43 12.82
CA THR A 329 4.37 -1.09 14.14
C THR A 329 4.72 0.40 14.26
N THR A 330 4.26 1.20 13.31
CA THR A 330 4.49 2.64 13.24
C THR A 330 3.27 3.37 12.69
N ALA A 331 3.07 4.63 13.11
CA ALA A 331 2.07 5.54 12.55
C ALA A 331 2.54 6.99 12.63
N THR A 332 2.09 7.86 11.73
CA THR A 332 2.31 9.31 11.83
C THR A 332 1.00 10.01 12.10
N VAL A 333 0.91 10.68 13.25
CA VAL A 333 -0.23 11.49 13.63
C VAL A 333 -0.02 12.90 13.10
N THR A 334 -0.94 13.40 12.27
CA THR A 334 -0.89 14.73 11.65
C THR A 334 -2.02 15.65 12.12
N GLY A 335 -1.93 16.94 11.79
CA GLY A 335 -2.92 17.94 12.17
C GLY A 335 -2.91 18.27 13.66
N LEU A 336 -1.72 18.26 14.26
CA LEU A 336 -1.46 18.70 15.62
C LEU A 336 -1.13 20.21 15.63
N SER A 337 -1.39 20.88 16.75
CA SER A 337 -1.03 22.28 16.95
C SER A 337 0.45 22.40 17.36
N PRO A 338 1.18 23.44 16.93
CA PRO A 338 2.56 23.70 17.38
C PRO A 338 2.66 23.90 18.90
N LEU A 339 3.84 23.65 19.47
CA LEU A 339 4.16 23.86 20.90
C LEU A 339 3.12 23.25 21.86
N THR A 340 2.47 22.16 21.46
CA THR A 340 1.38 21.54 22.21
C THR A 340 1.78 20.14 22.64
N SER A 341 1.59 19.85 23.93
CA SER A 341 1.82 18.52 24.50
C SER A 341 0.64 17.60 24.22
N TYR A 342 0.92 16.42 23.70
CA TYR A 342 -0.07 15.37 23.41
C TYR A 342 0.30 14.09 24.13
N THR A 343 -0.72 13.37 24.61
CA THR A 343 -0.57 12.02 25.16
C THR A 343 -1.12 11.01 24.16
N PHE A 344 -0.34 9.97 23.89
CA PHE A 344 -0.64 8.91 22.94
C PHE A 344 -0.74 7.55 23.63
N TYR A 345 -1.68 6.72 23.20
CA TYR A 345 -1.68 5.28 23.46
C TYR A 345 -2.26 4.53 22.25
N VAL A 346 -1.95 3.23 22.17
CA VAL A 346 -2.38 2.35 21.09
C VAL A 346 -3.19 1.18 21.66
N ILE A 347 -4.27 0.79 20.98
CA ILE A 347 -5.06 -0.41 21.25
C ILE A 347 -4.99 -1.33 20.03
N ALA A 348 -4.68 -2.61 20.22
CA ALA A 348 -4.74 -3.63 19.19
C ALA A 348 -6.15 -4.22 19.08
N ARG A 349 -6.57 -4.57 17.87
CA ARG A 349 -7.83 -5.27 17.59
C ARG A 349 -7.59 -6.52 16.78
N ASP A 350 -8.40 -7.54 17.03
CA ASP A 350 -8.45 -8.76 16.22
C ASP A 350 -9.58 -8.69 15.16
N ALA A 351 -9.82 -9.81 14.47
CA ALA A 351 -10.90 -9.93 13.48
C ALA A 351 -12.30 -10.08 14.12
N PHE A 352 -12.36 -10.34 15.43
CA PHE A 352 -13.57 -10.67 16.19
C PHE A 352 -13.99 -9.53 17.14
N THR A 353 -13.41 -8.34 16.94
CA THR A 353 -13.68 -7.10 17.68
C THR A 353 -13.27 -7.12 19.16
N ASN A 354 -12.41 -8.06 19.56
CA ASN A 354 -11.76 -8.00 20.86
C ASN A 354 -10.67 -6.92 20.84
N ASN A 355 -10.69 -6.06 21.86
CA ASN A 355 -9.72 -4.97 22.01
C ASN A 355 -8.72 -5.33 23.10
N SER A 356 -7.44 -5.10 22.82
CA SER A 356 -6.40 -5.20 23.85
C SER A 356 -6.61 -4.15 24.96
N PRO A 357 -5.98 -4.33 26.13
CA PRO A 357 -5.69 -3.21 27.01
C PRO A 357 -4.87 -2.13 26.28
N GLN A 358 -4.87 -0.90 26.81
CA GLN A 358 -4.05 0.19 26.30
C GLN A 358 -2.55 -0.15 26.40
N SER A 359 -1.76 0.29 25.43
CA SER A 359 -0.30 0.34 25.57
C SER A 359 0.12 1.24 26.74
N ASN A 360 1.43 1.30 27.00
CA ASN A 360 1.98 2.41 27.79
C ASN A 360 1.63 3.76 27.12
N SER A 361 1.47 4.81 27.92
CA SER A 361 1.33 6.16 27.40
C SER A 361 2.69 6.68 26.92
N ALA A 362 2.68 7.39 25.80
CA ALA A 362 3.83 8.16 25.33
C ALA A 362 3.43 9.64 25.23
N ILE A 363 4.31 10.54 25.65
CA ILE A 363 4.09 11.99 25.58
C ILE A 363 4.98 12.55 24.47
N GLY A 364 4.37 13.32 23.58
CA GLY A 364 5.09 14.05 22.54
C GLY A 364 4.69 15.51 22.55
N ILE A 365 5.67 16.39 22.44
CA ILE A 365 5.46 17.83 22.30
C ILE A 365 5.78 18.17 20.84
N THR A 366 4.82 18.75 20.13
CA THR A 366 5.08 19.27 18.80
C THR A 366 6.11 20.39 18.87
N LEU A 367 6.99 20.44 17.88
CA LEU A 367 7.98 21.49 17.80
C LEU A 367 7.28 22.84 17.57
N ASP A 368 8.06 23.90 17.73
CA ASP A 368 7.67 25.17 17.15
C ASP A 368 7.55 25.00 15.62
N GLY A 369 6.54 25.64 15.05
CA GLY A 369 6.53 25.84 13.63
C GLY A 369 5.39 26.71 13.18
N PRO A 370 5.41 27.07 11.89
CA PRO A 370 4.56 28.12 11.36
C PRO A 370 3.09 27.76 11.55
N ALA A 371 2.29 28.76 11.94
CA ALA A 371 0.85 28.65 11.98
C ALA A 371 0.34 28.12 10.63
N THR A 372 -0.59 27.16 10.68
CA THR A 372 -1.17 26.46 9.53
C THR A 372 -1.61 27.39 8.41
N GLY A 373 -1.08 27.16 7.20
CA GLY A 373 -1.61 27.65 5.93
C GLY A 373 -0.73 28.71 5.27
N GLY A 374 -0.49 28.58 3.96
CA GLY A 374 0.10 29.63 3.11
C GLY A 374 -0.84 30.82 2.91
N GLY A 375 -1.42 31.30 4.01
CA GLY A 375 -2.25 32.49 4.09
C GLY A 375 -1.48 33.64 4.72
N ASN A 376 -2.14 34.80 4.79
CA ASN A 376 -1.61 35.98 5.46
C ASN A 376 -1.35 35.67 6.94
N CYS A 377 -0.12 35.91 7.38
CA CYS A 377 0.33 35.67 8.75
C CYS A 377 0.37 36.92 9.61
N GLY A 378 0.24 38.07 8.96
CA GLY A 378 -0.22 39.26 9.65
C GLY A 378 -0.42 40.40 8.68
N THR A 379 -1.13 41.39 9.19
CA THR A 379 -1.39 42.66 8.55
C THR A 379 -1.23 43.79 9.56
N GLU A 380 -0.79 44.95 9.07
CA GLU A 380 -0.82 46.22 9.79
C GLU A 380 -1.35 47.28 8.82
N ASP A 381 -2.55 47.77 9.11
CA ASP A 381 -3.29 48.78 8.35
C ASP A 381 -3.12 50.20 8.94
N PHE A 382 -2.31 50.31 10.00
CA PHE A 382 -1.94 51.54 10.69
C PHE A 382 -3.13 52.32 11.28
N ALA A 383 -4.33 51.74 11.30
CA ALA A 383 -5.55 52.38 11.80
C ALA A 383 -5.47 52.69 13.31
N ASN A 384 -4.74 51.83 14.04
CA ASN A 384 -4.52 51.91 15.48
C ASN A 384 -3.43 52.91 15.90
N ILE A 385 -2.80 53.62 14.95
CA ILE A 385 -1.92 54.74 15.28
C ILE A 385 -2.73 55.81 16.05
N PRO A 386 -2.24 56.32 17.19
CA PRO A 386 -2.89 57.40 17.93
C PRO A 386 -3.14 58.63 17.05
N THR A 387 -4.23 59.35 17.29
CA THR A 387 -4.48 60.62 16.59
C THR A 387 -3.60 61.73 17.18
N SER A 388 -3.02 62.57 16.32
CA SER A 388 -2.28 63.77 16.74
C SER A 388 -2.66 64.92 15.84
N THR A 389 -3.08 66.04 16.43
CA THR A 389 -3.39 67.29 15.71
C THR A 389 -2.15 68.14 15.46
N ASN A 390 -1.00 67.79 16.04
CA ASN A 390 0.27 68.49 15.83
C ASN A 390 1.22 67.66 14.95
N PRO A 391 1.60 68.13 13.75
CA PRO A 391 2.54 67.44 12.87
C PRO A 391 3.97 67.55 13.42
N ALA A 392 4.39 66.57 14.21
CA ALA A 392 5.73 66.49 14.79
C ALA A 392 6.36 65.12 14.56
N TYR A 393 7.65 65.13 14.21
CA TYR A 393 8.50 63.95 14.10
C TYR A 393 8.93 63.48 15.48
N ASN A 394 8.40 62.33 15.91
CA ASN A 394 8.68 61.75 17.22
C ASN A 394 8.86 60.24 17.08
N THR A 395 9.30 59.60 18.15
CA THR A 395 9.11 58.16 18.30
C THR A 395 7.64 57.88 18.57
N ARG A 396 7.05 56.98 17.77
CA ARG A 396 5.65 56.56 17.85
C ARG A 396 5.62 55.09 18.19
N VAL A 397 4.82 54.72 19.19
CA VAL A 397 4.62 53.33 19.60
C VAL A 397 3.13 53.04 19.62
N TRP A 398 2.72 51.96 18.99
CA TRP A 398 1.35 51.46 19.05
C TRP A 398 1.36 49.93 18.99
N THR A 399 0.25 49.30 19.36
CA THR A 399 0.10 47.86 19.28
C THR A 399 -1.09 47.52 18.40
N ASN A 400 -0.90 46.59 17.47
CA ASN A 400 -1.95 46.02 16.64
C ASN A 400 -1.73 44.50 16.56
N ASN A 401 -2.80 43.70 16.70
CA ASN A 401 -2.72 42.23 16.64
C ASN A 401 -1.61 41.61 17.53
N ASN A 402 -1.44 42.12 18.75
CA ASN A 402 -0.38 41.74 19.70
C ASN A 402 1.07 42.01 19.24
N ILE A 403 1.26 42.80 18.18
CA ILE A 403 2.56 43.27 17.70
C ILE A 403 2.70 44.73 18.08
N THR A 404 3.74 45.04 18.83
CA THR A 404 4.09 46.44 19.18
C THR A 404 4.99 47.00 18.10
N TRP A 405 4.56 48.06 17.43
CA TRP A 405 5.33 48.77 16.43
C TRP A 405 5.96 50.01 17.02
N THR A 406 7.22 50.25 16.68
CA THR A 406 7.98 51.44 17.05
C THR A 406 8.48 52.13 15.79
N ALA A 407 8.02 53.35 15.54
CA ALA A 407 8.50 54.19 14.45
C ALA A 407 9.32 55.36 14.98
N THR A 408 10.57 55.53 14.54
CA THR A 408 11.43 56.65 14.93
C THR A 408 11.44 57.74 13.85
N ASP A 409 11.68 59.00 14.24
CA ASP A 409 11.64 60.16 13.34
C ASP A 409 10.39 60.14 12.43
N ALA A 410 9.23 59.94 13.05
CA ALA A 410 7.99 59.61 12.36
C ALA A 410 6.83 60.55 12.68
N ARG A 411 5.99 60.76 11.67
CA ARG A 411 4.74 61.53 11.70
C ARG A 411 3.54 60.64 11.40
N ILE A 412 2.38 61.04 11.91
CA ILE A 412 1.15 60.22 11.97
C ILE A 412 -0.09 60.97 11.49
N ASP A 413 0.12 62.14 10.87
CA ASP A 413 -0.92 63.05 10.39
C ASP A 413 -1.14 62.95 8.86
N GLN A 414 -0.56 61.93 8.23
CA GLN A 414 -0.65 61.70 6.79
C GLN A 414 -1.49 60.45 6.50
N THR A 415 -1.94 60.34 5.25
CA THR A 415 -2.84 59.27 4.80
C THR A 415 -2.39 58.68 3.46
N ILE A 416 -2.74 57.43 3.16
CA ILE A 416 -2.72 56.89 1.79
C ILE A 416 -4.17 56.56 1.40
N ASN A 417 -4.71 55.47 1.94
CA ASN A 417 -6.11 55.06 1.90
C ASN A 417 -6.72 54.92 3.31
N GLY A 418 -5.89 55.03 4.35
CA GLY A 418 -6.27 55.24 5.75
C GLY A 418 -5.27 56.16 6.44
N LYS A 419 -5.05 55.97 7.74
CA LYS A 419 -3.92 56.60 8.45
C LYS A 419 -2.63 55.93 7.98
N ALA A 420 -1.59 56.70 7.71
CA ALA A 420 -0.29 56.16 7.32
C ALA A 420 0.82 56.65 8.26
N ILE A 421 1.78 55.77 8.55
CA ILE A 421 3.00 56.17 9.27
C ILE A 421 3.98 56.78 8.27
N THR A 422 4.46 58.00 8.52
CA THR A 422 5.41 58.70 7.63
C THR A 422 6.75 58.84 8.32
N ILE A 423 7.78 58.17 7.79
CA ILE A 423 9.14 58.19 8.35
C ILE A 423 10.05 59.11 7.53
N ARG A 424 10.93 59.87 8.20
CA ARG A 424 11.96 60.69 7.54
C ARG A 424 13.30 59.98 7.58
N ASN A 425 14.23 60.29 8.49
CA ASN A 425 15.49 59.55 8.63
C ASN A 425 15.35 58.52 9.76
N GLY A 426 14.33 57.68 9.62
CA GLY A 426 13.76 56.89 10.70
C GLY A 426 13.60 55.42 10.37
N THR A 427 13.10 54.68 11.35
CA THR A 427 12.80 53.26 11.22
C THR A 427 11.36 52.98 11.59
N LEU A 428 10.79 51.91 11.05
CA LEU A 428 9.57 51.28 11.54
C LEU A 428 9.94 49.84 11.92
N THR A 429 9.80 49.47 13.18
CA THR A 429 10.23 48.16 13.71
C THR A 429 9.11 47.48 14.49
N SER A 430 8.88 46.19 14.25
CA SER A 430 7.96 45.38 15.04
C SER A 430 8.62 44.83 16.30
N SER A 431 7.81 44.45 17.30
CA SER A 431 8.18 43.47 18.30
C SER A 431 8.40 42.10 17.64
N VAL A 432 8.80 41.10 18.44
CA VAL A 432 8.95 39.73 17.94
C VAL A 432 7.60 39.20 17.43
N ILE A 433 7.60 38.64 16.24
CA ILE A 433 6.47 37.99 15.57
C ILE A 433 6.82 36.51 15.40
N SER A 434 5.95 35.61 15.85
CA SER A 434 6.13 34.16 15.68
C SER A 434 5.68 33.67 14.30
N GLY A 435 6.28 32.59 13.80
CA GLY A 435 5.78 31.86 12.63
C GLY A 435 6.48 32.12 11.29
N GLY A 436 7.60 32.85 11.28
CA GLY A 436 8.41 33.09 10.08
C GLY A 436 7.76 33.99 9.03
N ILE A 437 8.44 34.17 7.89
CA ILE A 437 7.97 35.02 6.79
C ILE A 437 8.45 34.51 5.43
N GLN A 438 7.53 34.40 4.47
CA GLN A 438 7.81 33.98 3.09
C GLN A 438 7.81 35.15 2.12
N SER A 439 6.81 36.02 2.20
CA SER A 439 6.74 37.25 1.42
C SER A 439 6.19 38.40 2.26
N LEU A 440 6.51 39.62 1.84
CA LEU A 440 6.09 40.86 2.48
C LEU A 440 5.58 41.83 1.43
N THR A 441 4.44 42.45 1.66
CA THR A 441 3.83 43.47 0.80
C THR A 441 3.62 44.74 1.59
N LEU A 442 3.97 45.90 1.01
CA LEU A 442 3.75 47.20 1.63
C LEU A 442 3.31 48.23 0.58
N THR A 443 2.37 49.08 0.95
CA THR A 443 1.98 50.25 0.16
C THR A 443 2.75 51.48 0.65
N THR A 444 3.33 52.23 -0.28
CA THR A 444 4.06 53.46 0.03
C THR A 444 3.64 54.61 -0.86
N GLN A 445 3.81 55.83 -0.35
CA GLN A 445 3.72 57.05 -1.13
C GLN A 445 4.67 58.09 -0.56
N LEU A 446 5.46 58.73 -1.41
CA LEU A 446 6.23 59.90 -1.03
C LEU A 446 5.30 61.06 -0.72
N LYS A 447 5.36 61.57 0.50
CA LYS A 447 4.67 62.79 0.91
C LYS A 447 5.63 63.98 0.82
N PHE A 448 5.06 65.16 0.57
CA PHE A 448 5.79 66.43 0.41
C PHE A 448 6.74 66.42 -0.80
N ASN A 449 7.42 67.54 -1.03
CA ASN A 449 8.45 67.63 -2.06
C ASN A 449 9.66 66.77 -1.65
N GLY A 450 10.14 65.94 -2.58
CA GLY A 450 11.26 65.02 -2.40
C GLY A 450 11.50 64.21 -3.67
N ASN A 451 12.44 63.27 -3.63
CA ASN A 451 12.76 62.39 -4.76
C ASN A 451 12.23 60.98 -4.53
N ALA A 452 11.90 60.28 -5.61
CA ALA A 452 11.61 58.85 -5.52
C ALA A 452 12.84 58.09 -5.01
N GLY A 453 12.62 57.11 -4.14
CA GLY A 453 13.70 56.40 -3.46
C GLY A 453 13.26 55.02 -2.99
N ASN A 454 14.01 54.42 -2.08
CA ASN A 454 13.77 53.07 -1.60
C ASN A 454 13.88 53.00 -0.06
N LEU A 455 12.95 52.28 0.55
CA LEU A 455 13.09 51.76 1.91
C LEU A 455 13.92 50.48 1.87
N ASN A 456 14.86 50.32 2.81
CA ASN A 456 15.48 49.02 3.05
C ASN A 456 14.61 48.20 4.02
N VAL A 457 14.46 46.91 3.73
CA VAL A 457 13.67 45.98 4.53
C VAL A 457 14.58 44.98 5.20
N PHE A 458 14.45 44.84 6.51
CA PHE A 458 15.23 43.93 7.32
C PHE A 458 14.32 42.93 8.03
N ILE A 459 14.73 41.67 8.04
CA ILE A 459 14.14 40.62 8.87
C ILE A 459 15.23 40.11 9.81
N ASN A 460 15.01 40.22 11.13
CA ASN A 460 16.03 39.89 12.14
C ASN A 460 17.37 40.61 11.86
N ASP A 461 17.31 41.91 11.54
CA ASP A 461 18.44 42.76 11.17
C ASP A 461 19.23 42.35 9.91
N VAL A 462 18.76 41.35 9.14
CA VAL A 462 19.30 40.99 7.83
C VAL A 462 18.53 41.71 6.73
N ASN A 463 19.21 42.43 5.83
CA ASN A 463 18.56 43.09 4.70
C ASN A 463 18.03 42.05 3.70
N VAL A 464 16.72 42.03 3.46
CA VAL A 464 16.02 41.09 2.57
C VAL A 464 15.55 41.71 1.27
N GLY A 465 15.70 43.03 1.11
CA GLY A 465 15.33 43.72 -0.11
C GLY A 465 14.97 45.19 0.09
N ILE A 466 14.41 45.77 -0.97
CA ILE A 466 14.06 47.19 -1.04
C ILE A 466 12.60 47.37 -1.47
N ILE A 467 11.95 48.40 -0.93
CA ILE A 467 10.60 48.82 -1.33
C ILE A 467 10.66 50.25 -1.87
N PRO A 468 10.34 50.48 -3.15
CA PRO A 468 10.38 51.80 -3.76
C PRO A 468 9.20 52.67 -3.30
N TYR A 469 9.45 53.96 -3.12
CA TYR A 469 8.43 55.00 -2.89
C TYR A 469 8.53 56.11 -3.94
N SER A 470 7.40 56.70 -4.29
CA SER A 470 7.29 57.80 -5.27
C SER A 470 6.07 58.68 -4.98
N ALA A 471 5.91 59.81 -5.68
CA ALA A 471 4.74 60.68 -5.52
C ALA A 471 3.40 59.95 -5.79
N THR A 472 3.41 58.92 -6.65
CA THR A 472 2.29 58.00 -6.85
C THR A 472 2.30 56.88 -5.83
N VAL A 473 1.12 56.51 -5.34
CA VAL A 473 0.92 55.35 -4.45
C VAL A 473 1.42 54.09 -5.15
N LYS A 474 2.20 53.28 -4.44
CA LYS A 474 2.77 52.04 -4.96
C LYS A 474 2.77 50.94 -3.91
N THR A 475 2.15 49.82 -4.25
CA THR A 475 2.21 48.57 -3.48
C THR A 475 3.30 47.68 -4.05
N THR A 476 4.24 47.24 -3.22
CA THR A 476 5.36 46.38 -3.63
C THR A 476 5.43 45.14 -2.76
N THR A 477 5.64 43.99 -3.40
CA THR A 477 5.85 42.70 -2.73
C THR A 477 7.30 42.24 -2.87
N ILE A 478 7.95 41.94 -1.74
CA ILE A 478 9.20 41.17 -1.67
C ILE A 478 8.82 39.70 -1.47
N ASN A 479 9.10 38.87 -2.46
CA ASN A 479 8.89 37.43 -2.39
C ASN A 479 10.17 36.71 -1.96
N ASN A 480 10.04 35.44 -1.57
CA ASN A 480 11.16 34.53 -1.28
C ASN A 480 12.08 34.98 -0.14
N ILE A 481 11.52 35.66 0.87
CA ILE A 481 12.24 35.99 2.10
C ILE A 481 12.60 34.70 2.84
N ASN A 482 11.64 33.78 2.95
CA ASN A 482 11.81 32.41 3.42
C ASN A 482 12.58 32.26 4.75
N VAL A 483 12.28 33.10 5.74
CA VAL A 483 12.88 33.02 7.08
C VAL A 483 11.94 32.25 8.00
N SER A 484 12.43 31.20 8.64
CA SER A 484 11.69 30.43 9.64
C SER A 484 11.83 30.99 11.05
N GLY A 485 10.95 30.56 11.96
CA GLY A 485 11.02 30.89 13.39
C GLY A 485 10.57 32.31 13.72
N ASN A 486 10.93 32.80 14.91
CA ASN A 486 10.59 34.14 15.37
C ASN A 486 11.33 35.21 14.55
N ILE A 487 10.60 36.24 14.13
CA ILE A 487 11.13 37.33 13.30
C ILE A 487 10.84 38.71 13.89
N THR A 488 11.62 39.71 13.49
CA THR A 488 11.30 41.14 13.59
C THR A 488 11.29 41.74 12.19
N ILE A 489 10.29 42.55 11.87
CA ILE A 489 10.20 43.29 10.61
C ILE A 489 10.68 44.71 10.86
N LYS A 490 11.62 45.19 10.04
CA LYS A 490 12.15 46.55 10.15
C LYS A 490 12.29 47.21 8.78
N PHE A 491 11.77 48.43 8.67
CA PHE A 491 11.98 49.30 7.53
C PHE A 491 12.90 50.45 7.94
N THR A 492 13.81 50.86 7.07
CA THR A 492 14.64 52.04 7.30
C THR A 492 14.56 52.97 6.10
N ASN A 493 14.31 54.25 6.37
CA ASN A 493 14.58 55.31 5.40
C ASN A 493 15.85 56.05 5.84
N SER A 494 16.82 56.16 4.93
CA SER A 494 18.10 56.85 5.19
C SER A 494 18.14 58.25 4.58
N SER A 495 17.04 58.71 3.98
CA SER A 495 16.91 60.06 3.44
C SER A 495 16.55 61.05 4.55
N THR A 496 17.22 62.20 4.58
CA THR A 496 16.88 63.30 5.49
C THR A 496 15.81 64.23 4.92
N GLU A 497 15.49 64.11 3.64
CA GLU A 497 14.56 64.98 2.92
C GLU A 497 13.26 64.27 2.54
N ASP A 498 13.31 62.98 2.21
CA ASP A 498 12.15 62.24 1.75
C ASP A 498 11.29 61.74 2.91
N ARG A 499 9.97 61.73 2.69
CA ARG A 499 8.97 61.37 3.70
C ARG A 499 8.02 60.31 3.13
N PRO A 500 8.49 59.07 2.94
CA PRO A 500 7.61 57.97 2.57
C PRO A 500 6.57 57.74 3.68
N ALA A 501 5.30 57.85 3.31
CA ALA A 501 4.19 57.28 4.04
C ALA A 501 4.12 55.78 3.73
N LEU A 502 3.87 54.98 4.75
CA LEU A 502 3.75 53.52 4.71
C LEU A 502 2.33 53.17 5.19
N ASP A 503 1.65 52.32 4.43
CA ASP A 503 0.30 51.83 4.73
C ASP A 503 0.14 50.38 4.21
N ASP A 504 -0.91 49.69 4.64
CA ASP A 504 -1.28 48.33 4.19
C ASP A 504 -0.12 47.30 4.20
N LEU A 505 0.58 47.15 5.33
CA LEU A 505 1.59 46.11 5.46
C LEU A 505 0.94 44.74 5.60
N MET A 506 1.46 43.76 4.86
CA MET A 506 1.00 42.37 4.90
C MET A 506 2.18 41.42 4.71
N TRP A 507 2.15 40.26 5.37
CA TRP A 507 3.13 39.20 5.13
C TRP A 507 2.52 37.81 5.20
N THR A 508 3.15 36.85 4.51
CA THR A 508 2.77 35.44 4.49
C THR A 508 3.73 34.60 5.32
N CYS A 509 3.24 33.49 5.91
CA CYS A 509 4.09 32.60 6.69
C CYS A 509 5.07 31.84 5.80
N TYR A 510 6.24 31.53 6.36
CA TYR A 510 7.13 30.55 5.76
C TYR A 510 6.72 29.13 6.14
N ASN A 511 6.19 28.37 5.19
CA ASN A 511 5.64 27.02 5.43
C ASN A 511 6.66 25.87 5.39
N GLY A 512 7.96 26.16 5.49
CA GLY A 512 8.98 25.11 5.52
C GLY A 512 9.10 24.27 4.24
N SER A 513 8.38 24.62 3.17
CA SER A 513 8.72 24.08 1.86
C SER A 513 10.09 24.63 1.51
N LEU A 514 11.08 23.73 1.39
CA LEU A 514 12.29 24.02 0.63
C LEU A 514 11.80 24.60 -0.69
N GLY A 515 12.05 25.89 -0.91
CA GLY A 515 11.72 26.49 -2.19
C GLY A 515 12.42 25.65 -3.25
N THR A 516 11.65 24.90 -4.04
CA THR A 516 12.10 24.37 -5.32
C THR A 516 12.20 25.55 -6.26
N ILE A 517 13.12 26.45 -5.98
CA ILE A 517 13.68 27.28 -7.03
C ILE A 517 14.55 26.33 -7.85
N GLU A 518 13.91 25.52 -8.70
CA GLU A 518 14.43 25.46 -10.04
C GLU A 518 14.31 26.89 -10.54
N SER A 519 15.43 27.60 -10.56
CA SER A 519 15.57 28.69 -11.49
C SER A 519 15.24 28.08 -12.85
N VAL A 520 14.04 28.32 -13.36
CA VAL A 520 13.75 28.17 -14.79
C VAL A 520 14.66 29.18 -15.46
N LYS A 521 15.88 28.75 -15.74
CA LYS A 521 16.86 29.45 -16.55
C LYS A 521 17.44 28.40 -17.46
N ASN A 522 16.83 28.34 -18.64
CA ASN A 522 17.39 27.85 -19.89
C ASN A 522 18.62 26.94 -19.72
N LYS A 523 18.38 25.63 -19.79
CA LYS A 523 19.39 24.56 -19.84
C LYS A 523 20.38 24.69 -21.03
N SER A 524 20.37 25.81 -21.76
CA SER A 524 21.17 26.12 -22.94
C SER A 524 22.41 26.97 -22.68
N ASP A 525 22.52 27.68 -21.55
CA ASP A 525 23.52 28.77 -21.45
C ASP A 525 24.83 28.37 -20.77
N PHE A 526 24.80 27.35 -19.90
CA PHE A 526 25.99 26.83 -19.22
C PHE A 526 26.06 25.30 -19.28
N THR A 527 27.17 24.79 -19.80
CA THR A 527 27.46 23.35 -19.90
C THR A 527 28.77 23.03 -19.19
N ILE A 528 28.89 21.79 -18.71
CA ILE A 528 30.09 21.31 -18.04
C ILE A 528 30.70 20.12 -18.79
N TYR A 529 32.03 20.03 -18.79
CA TYR A 529 32.75 18.92 -19.43
C TYR A 529 34.18 18.81 -18.88
N PRO A 530 34.81 17.62 -18.93
CA PRO A 530 34.15 16.34 -19.13
C PRO A 530 33.27 15.99 -17.92
N ASN A 531 32.20 15.24 -18.16
CA ASN A 531 31.38 14.64 -17.11
C ASN A 531 31.07 13.19 -17.54
N PRO A 532 31.70 12.16 -16.96
CA PRO A 532 32.51 12.18 -15.72
C PRO A 532 33.88 12.87 -15.82
N VAL A 533 34.35 13.47 -14.71
CA VAL A 533 35.67 14.11 -14.58
C VAL A 533 36.73 13.08 -14.19
N LYS A 534 37.80 12.99 -14.97
CA LYS A 534 38.90 12.01 -14.76
C LYS A 534 40.24 12.61 -14.36
N ASN A 535 40.48 13.88 -14.69
CA ASN A 535 41.78 14.54 -14.50
C ASN A 535 41.73 15.64 -13.43
N ASN A 536 40.78 15.56 -12.50
CA ASN A 536 40.51 16.59 -11.49
C ASN A 536 40.23 17.99 -12.06
N GLU A 537 39.91 18.11 -13.35
CA GLU A 537 39.58 19.39 -13.98
C GLU A 537 38.19 19.34 -14.59
N LEU A 538 37.29 20.21 -14.10
CA LEU A 538 35.95 20.40 -14.63
C LEU A 538 35.88 21.74 -15.34
N PHE A 539 35.58 21.74 -16.62
CA PHE A 539 35.40 22.95 -17.42
C PHE A 539 33.93 23.36 -17.44
N VAL A 540 33.69 24.67 -17.39
CA VAL A 540 32.39 25.30 -17.58
C VAL A 540 32.43 26.10 -18.87
N LYS A 541 31.45 25.89 -19.76
CA LYS A 541 31.25 26.69 -20.98
C LYS A 541 29.93 27.42 -20.87
N GLY A 542 29.98 28.74 -21.05
CA GLY A 542 28.81 29.61 -21.11
C GLY A 542 29.22 31.07 -21.28
N GLU A 543 28.25 31.95 -21.43
CA GLU A 543 28.51 33.38 -21.60
C GLU A 543 28.78 34.07 -20.25
N ASN A 544 29.56 35.15 -20.26
CA ASN A 544 29.78 36.00 -19.08
C ASN A 544 30.31 35.27 -17.82
N LEU A 545 31.07 34.17 -17.97
CA LEU A 545 31.62 33.41 -16.83
C LEU A 545 32.37 34.28 -15.82
N SER A 546 33.08 35.32 -16.28
CA SER A 546 33.83 36.25 -15.44
C SER A 546 32.97 37.06 -14.45
N LYS A 547 31.64 37.11 -14.63
CA LYS A 547 30.69 37.75 -13.70
C LYS A 547 30.28 36.86 -12.53
N ILE A 548 30.61 35.56 -12.56
CA ILE A 548 30.32 34.65 -11.46
C ILE A 548 31.29 34.96 -10.31
N VAL A 549 30.76 35.44 -9.19
CA VAL A 549 31.57 35.83 -8.04
C VAL A 549 31.76 34.68 -7.05
N LYS A 550 30.92 33.63 -7.12
CA LYS A 550 31.01 32.46 -6.25
C LYS A 550 30.62 31.16 -6.96
N ALA A 551 31.36 30.10 -6.68
CA ALA A 551 30.97 28.71 -6.92
C ALA A 551 31.08 27.90 -5.63
N GLU A 552 30.19 26.93 -5.45
CA GLU A 552 30.11 26.02 -4.32
C GLU A 552 29.92 24.60 -4.82
N ILE A 553 30.66 23.66 -4.25
CA ILE A 553 30.51 22.24 -4.53
C ILE A 553 29.84 21.58 -3.34
N TYR A 554 28.79 20.81 -3.60
CA TYR A 554 28.05 20.05 -2.60
C TYR A 554 28.12 18.56 -2.88
N ASP A 555 28.11 17.74 -1.83
CA ASP A 555 27.75 16.32 -1.96
C ASP A 555 26.23 16.13 -2.04
N LEU A 556 25.77 14.90 -2.28
CA LEU A 556 24.35 14.58 -2.38
C LEU A 556 23.57 14.71 -1.06
N SER A 557 24.25 14.88 0.08
CA SER A 557 23.61 15.16 1.38
C SER A 557 23.34 16.66 1.59
N GLY A 558 23.82 17.51 0.67
CA GLY A 558 23.72 18.96 0.77
C GLY A 558 24.84 19.61 1.59
N LYS A 559 25.89 18.85 1.96
CA LYS A 559 27.06 19.39 2.64
C LYS A 559 27.96 20.13 1.65
N VAL A 560 28.36 21.36 1.99
CA VAL A 560 29.36 22.13 1.24
C VAL A 560 30.73 21.45 1.39
N ILE A 561 31.30 21.04 0.26
CA ILE A 561 32.63 20.44 0.14
C ILE A 561 33.68 21.52 -0.11
N GLU A 562 33.37 22.48 -0.98
CA GLU A 562 34.31 23.54 -1.35
C GLU A 562 33.57 24.83 -1.74
N VAL A 563 34.17 25.99 -1.44
CA VAL A 563 33.69 27.31 -1.85
C VAL A 563 34.82 28.02 -2.58
N ILE A 564 34.54 28.48 -3.80
CA ILE A 564 35.51 29.11 -4.70
C ILE A 564 35.03 30.52 -5.01
N ALA A 565 35.81 31.52 -4.60
CA ALA A 565 35.55 32.91 -4.92
C ALA A 565 36.10 33.27 -6.31
N ASN A 566 35.30 33.99 -7.11
CA ASN A 566 35.62 34.43 -8.47
C ASN A 566 36.17 33.30 -9.36
N PRO A 567 35.49 32.14 -9.43
CA PRO A 567 36.02 30.90 -10.02
C PRO A 567 36.47 31.05 -11.47
N PHE A 568 35.85 31.98 -12.21
CA PHE A 568 36.08 32.13 -13.65
C PHE A 568 36.62 33.49 -14.06
N LYS A 569 37.27 34.22 -13.14
CA LYS A 569 37.87 35.54 -13.45
C LYS A 569 38.96 35.45 -14.52
N ASN A 570 39.80 34.42 -14.45
CA ASN A 570 40.97 34.22 -15.33
C ASN A 570 40.98 32.84 -16.01
N SER A 571 39.94 32.03 -15.84
CA SER A 571 39.87 30.67 -16.36
C SER A 571 38.43 30.22 -16.51
N ASN A 572 38.18 29.12 -17.21
CA ASN A 572 36.88 28.47 -17.29
C ASN A 572 36.87 27.08 -16.61
N LYS A 573 37.90 26.78 -15.82
CA LYS A 573 38.09 25.47 -15.17
C LYS A 573 38.03 25.57 -13.66
N ILE A 574 37.52 24.52 -13.04
CA ILE A 574 37.56 24.26 -11.60
C ILE A 574 38.48 23.08 -11.36
N ASN A 575 39.43 23.23 -10.43
CA ASN A 575 40.30 22.15 -9.98
C ASN A 575 39.63 21.40 -8.83
N LEU A 576 39.42 20.10 -9.01
CA LEU A 576 38.71 19.20 -8.10
C LEU A 576 39.68 18.30 -7.31
N LYS A 577 40.97 18.67 -7.25
CA LYS A 577 41.99 17.90 -6.55
C LYS A 577 41.64 17.78 -5.07
N GLY A 578 41.40 16.55 -4.62
CA GLY A 578 41.04 16.24 -3.23
C GLY A 578 39.59 15.81 -3.06
N LEU A 579 38.73 15.96 -4.08
CA LEU A 579 37.43 15.31 -4.08
C LEU A 579 37.59 13.80 -4.30
N VAL A 580 36.86 13.02 -3.50
CA VAL A 580 36.79 11.56 -3.65
C VAL A 580 35.88 11.21 -4.82
N LYS A 581 35.97 9.96 -5.30
CA LYS A 581 35.07 9.48 -6.36
C LYS A 581 33.63 9.57 -5.88
N GLY A 582 32.75 10.16 -6.68
CA GLY A 582 31.39 10.43 -6.24
C GLY A 582 30.63 11.37 -7.15
N THR A 583 29.38 11.60 -6.76
CA THR A 583 28.48 12.54 -7.43
C THR A 583 28.38 13.82 -6.62
N TYR A 584 28.51 14.95 -7.30
CA TYR A 584 28.51 16.28 -6.69
C TYR A 584 27.60 17.24 -7.44
N ILE A 585 27.25 18.34 -6.78
CA ILE A 585 26.50 19.45 -7.34
C ILE A 585 27.41 20.68 -7.34
N LEU A 586 27.64 21.27 -8.51
CA LEU A 586 28.24 22.59 -8.67
C LEU A 586 27.13 23.63 -8.68
N LYS A 587 27.11 24.51 -7.69
CA LYS A 587 26.20 25.66 -7.61
C LYS A 587 26.99 26.95 -7.77
N THR A 588 26.47 27.88 -8.56
CA THR A 588 27.00 29.24 -8.71
C THR A 588 25.87 30.23 -8.47
N ASP A 589 26.18 31.51 -8.48
CA ASP A 589 25.17 32.58 -8.40
C ASP A 589 24.17 32.56 -9.58
N ASN A 590 24.55 31.90 -10.70
CA ASN A 590 23.80 31.93 -11.96
C ASN A 590 23.19 30.58 -12.39
N PHE A 591 23.83 29.45 -12.05
CA PHE A 591 23.39 28.11 -12.44
C PHE A 591 23.77 27.05 -11.40
N SER A 592 23.08 25.92 -11.44
CA SER A 592 23.42 24.71 -10.69
C SER A 592 23.44 23.49 -11.62
N THR A 593 24.41 22.60 -11.46
CA THR A 593 24.55 21.40 -12.29
C THR A 593 25.21 20.24 -11.55
N LYS A 594 24.87 19.02 -11.96
CA LYS A 594 25.39 17.78 -11.39
C LYS A 594 26.60 17.29 -12.19
N PHE A 595 27.67 16.88 -11.51
CA PHE A 595 28.84 16.24 -12.12
C PHE A 595 29.31 15.01 -11.33
N ILE A 596 30.05 14.15 -12.01
CA ILE A 596 30.61 12.91 -11.44
C ILE A 596 32.14 13.03 -11.46
N VAL A 597 32.78 12.70 -10.34
CA VAL A 597 34.25 12.54 -10.23
C VAL A 597 34.55 11.05 -10.25
N GLU A 598 35.38 10.61 -11.21
CA GLU A 598 35.79 9.22 -11.43
C GLU A 598 37.22 8.90 -10.99
#